data_AF-A0A820FDP7-F1
#
_entry.id   AF-A0A820FDP7-F1
#
_cell.length_a   1.000
_cell.length_b   1.000
_cell.length_c   1.000
_cell.angle_alpha   90.00
_cell.angle_beta   90.00
_cell.angle_gamma   90.00
#
_symmetry.space_group_name_H-M   'P 1'
#
loop_
_entity.id
_entity.type
_entity.pdbx_description
1 polymer ?
#
loop_
_entity_poly.entity_id
_entity_poly.type
_entity_poly.pdbx_seq_one_letter_code
_entity_poly.pdbx_strand_id
1 'polypeptide(L)'
;GAMNVMLGQFEAAVSDANAGLKIDPNYYELLFMKATVFVVLEKELDEIINAYQTFLALAPKDHLRVPESYYSMACRYVECSDDDDLIEETYKQGEEAEKIQLPCFLPYKSDNKMALKSAFEDECSPDVIPVLVPDRRSRLTDLHRIDIFKRHRQWSASMSSNKNAPIGITQKPRVKQPTSKSLIGLKSISLREINPTKDHVYNGYVLSVTIIDEALSWRPSIHLVIEDENYDCDHMVVYDFQDTQGKHLINEVFTIGTKMSIINPYLRIGANDGKPFIRVDDFSSIIFQHESERVVNMCRCCGQSNASHVCSRCKRARYCTKECQIMDWKLYEHKLLCIDRSYREKSLTLDGSVTQKFDGQQESTSEASQLCLPLIPIDAAQNDIRVQTSSLFLLAPAYQEKNVPLGSSVWMASNSVHLLMKRDNHLCLLDQNLNVVKKTPWASDEHV
;
A
#
# COMPACT_ATOMS: atom_id res chain seq x y z
N GLY A 1 -31.19 15.60 -21.79
CA GLY A 1 -30.47 14.31 -21.87
C GLY A 1 -28.98 14.54 -21.98
N ALA A 2 -28.43 14.55 -23.19
CA ALA A 2 -26.98 14.61 -23.44
C ALA A 2 -26.27 15.81 -22.77
N MET A 3 -26.88 17.00 -22.76
CA MET A 3 -26.32 18.16 -22.04
C MET A 3 -26.15 17.89 -20.54
N ASN A 4 -27.12 17.24 -19.90
CA ASN A 4 -27.04 16.89 -18.49
C ASN A 4 -25.94 15.86 -18.23
N VAL A 5 -25.70 14.91 -19.15
CA VAL A 5 -24.56 13.99 -19.07
C VAL A 5 -23.23 14.77 -19.09
N MET A 6 -23.07 15.72 -20.02
CA MET A 6 -21.85 16.56 -20.09
C MET A 6 -21.63 17.44 -18.84
N LEU A 7 -22.72 17.84 -18.18
CA LEU A 7 -22.69 18.61 -16.94
C LEU A 7 -22.55 17.74 -15.67
N GLY A 8 -22.49 16.41 -15.81
CA GLY A 8 -22.43 15.48 -14.68
C GLY A 8 -23.74 15.37 -13.89
N GLN A 9 -24.86 15.81 -14.46
CA GLN A 9 -26.20 15.77 -13.85
C GLN A 9 -26.94 14.49 -14.27
N PHE A 10 -26.46 13.35 -13.79
CA PHE A 10 -26.86 12.04 -14.30
C PHE A 10 -28.33 11.67 -14.03
N GLU A 11 -28.86 12.01 -12.86
CA GLU A 11 -30.28 11.77 -12.52
C GLU A 11 -31.21 12.60 -13.42
N ALA A 12 -30.84 13.85 -13.71
CA ALA A 12 -31.57 14.69 -14.65
C ALA A 12 -31.49 14.14 -16.08
N ALA A 13 -30.33 13.61 -16.48
CA ALA A 13 -30.17 12.95 -17.77
C ALA A 13 -31.09 11.71 -17.92
N VAL A 14 -31.21 10.89 -16.87
CA VAL A 14 -32.15 9.75 -16.83
C VAL A 14 -33.60 10.22 -16.90
N SER A 15 -33.95 11.27 -16.15
CA SER A 15 -35.30 11.85 -16.18
C SER A 15 -35.67 12.31 -17.60
N ASP A 16 -34.76 13.04 -18.26
CA ASP A 16 -34.97 13.48 -19.64
C ASP A 16 -35.07 12.30 -20.61
N ALA A 17 -34.25 11.27 -20.45
CA ALA A 17 -34.30 10.07 -21.29
C ALA A 17 -35.67 9.39 -21.17
N ASN A 18 -36.14 9.19 -19.94
CA ASN A 18 -37.46 8.61 -19.70
C ASN A 18 -38.59 9.47 -20.24
N ALA A 19 -38.48 10.81 -20.18
CA ALA A 19 -39.46 11.71 -20.77
C ALA A 19 -39.50 11.57 -22.30
N GLY A 20 -38.34 11.49 -22.96
CA GLY A 20 -38.26 11.26 -24.41
C GLY A 20 -38.78 9.88 -24.82
N LEU A 21 -38.46 8.83 -24.07
CA LEU A 21 -38.94 7.46 -24.32
C LEU A 21 -40.45 7.29 -24.11
N LYS A 22 -41.10 8.18 -23.34
CA LYS A 22 -42.58 8.23 -23.30
C LYS A 22 -43.19 8.74 -24.60
N ILE A 23 -42.47 9.58 -25.33
CA ILE A 23 -42.91 10.14 -26.62
C ILE A 23 -42.61 9.14 -27.74
N ASP A 24 -41.39 8.61 -27.76
CA ASP A 24 -40.98 7.56 -28.70
C ASP A 24 -40.26 6.42 -27.95
N PRO A 25 -40.97 5.33 -27.61
CA PRO A 25 -40.39 4.19 -26.91
C PRO A 25 -39.29 3.48 -27.69
N ASN A 26 -39.24 3.66 -29.01
CA ASN A 26 -38.30 2.96 -29.89
C ASN A 26 -37.06 3.81 -30.22
N TYR A 27 -36.93 4.98 -29.62
CA TYR A 27 -35.81 5.88 -29.87
C TYR A 27 -34.53 5.38 -29.19
N TYR A 28 -33.81 4.50 -29.90
CA TYR A 28 -32.67 3.73 -29.39
C TYR A 28 -31.50 4.59 -28.90
N GLU A 29 -31.30 5.80 -29.40
CA GLU A 29 -30.24 6.70 -28.89
C GLU A 29 -30.49 7.11 -27.44
N LEU A 30 -31.76 7.33 -27.04
CA LEU A 30 -32.07 7.59 -25.63
C LEU A 30 -31.96 6.33 -24.77
N LEU A 31 -32.19 5.15 -25.33
CA LEU A 31 -31.96 3.87 -24.64
C LEU A 31 -30.47 3.66 -24.35
N PHE A 32 -29.60 3.89 -25.34
CA PHE A 32 -28.15 3.81 -25.17
C PHE A 32 -27.64 4.86 -24.16
N MET A 33 -28.10 6.11 -24.28
CA MET A 33 -27.76 7.16 -23.32
C MET A 33 -28.21 6.79 -21.90
N LYS A 34 -29.40 6.21 -21.73
CA LYS A 34 -29.89 5.75 -20.43
C LYS A 34 -29.01 4.62 -19.86
N ALA A 35 -28.64 3.63 -20.66
CA ALA A 35 -27.78 2.51 -20.25
C ALA A 35 -26.40 3.01 -19.77
N THR A 36 -25.76 3.90 -20.53
CA THR A 36 -24.46 4.49 -20.15
C THR A 36 -24.53 5.31 -18.87
N VAL A 37 -25.62 6.05 -18.65
CA VAL A 37 -25.81 6.80 -17.39
C VAL A 37 -26.09 5.87 -16.21
N PHE A 38 -26.74 4.72 -16.42
CA PHE A 38 -26.95 3.72 -15.37
C PHE A 38 -25.64 3.13 -14.88
N VAL A 39 -24.67 2.92 -15.76
CA VAL A 39 -23.30 2.51 -15.39
C VAL A 39 -22.66 3.55 -14.47
N VAL A 40 -22.74 4.84 -14.82
CA VAL A 40 -22.13 5.93 -14.01
C VAL A 40 -22.83 6.11 -12.66
N LEU A 41 -24.13 5.83 -12.60
CA LEU A 41 -24.91 5.86 -11.35
C LEU A 41 -24.80 4.58 -10.51
N GLU A 42 -23.99 3.62 -10.94
CA GLU A 42 -23.79 2.33 -10.26
C GLU A 42 -25.11 1.64 -9.94
N LYS A 43 -26.02 1.59 -10.93
CA LYS A 43 -27.27 0.83 -10.82
C LYS A 43 -27.01 -0.67 -10.72
N GLU A 44 -28.00 -1.40 -10.23
CA GLU A 44 -27.96 -2.86 -10.17
C GLU A 44 -27.66 -3.45 -11.55
N LEU A 45 -26.88 -4.54 -11.58
CA LEU A 45 -26.40 -5.17 -12.81
C LEU A 45 -27.55 -5.46 -13.79
N ASP A 46 -28.63 -6.05 -13.30
CA ASP A 46 -29.80 -6.40 -14.10
C ASP A 46 -30.43 -5.18 -14.79
N GLU A 47 -30.47 -4.02 -14.13
CA GLU A 47 -31.01 -2.78 -14.72
C GLU A 47 -30.12 -2.28 -15.86
N ILE A 48 -28.80 -2.35 -15.69
CA ILE A 48 -27.82 -1.94 -16.70
C ILE A 48 -27.90 -2.87 -17.92
N ILE A 49 -27.85 -4.18 -17.68
CA ILE A 49 -27.89 -5.20 -18.74
C ILE A 49 -29.20 -5.09 -19.53
N ASN A 50 -30.35 -4.98 -18.84
CA ASN A 50 -31.64 -4.83 -19.51
C ASN A 50 -31.73 -3.55 -20.35
N ALA A 51 -31.13 -2.43 -19.90
CA ALA A 51 -31.10 -1.20 -20.67
C ALA A 51 -30.29 -1.35 -21.98
N TYR A 52 -29.13 -1.99 -21.94
CA TYR A 52 -28.34 -2.29 -23.14
C TYR A 52 -29.04 -3.28 -24.07
N GLN A 53 -29.65 -4.34 -23.53
CA GLN A 53 -30.41 -5.31 -24.32
C GLN A 53 -31.60 -4.65 -25.04
N THR A 54 -32.29 -3.72 -24.38
CA THR A 54 -33.39 -2.95 -25.00
C THR A 54 -32.88 -2.10 -26.16
N PHE A 55 -31.71 -1.47 -26.02
CA PHE A 55 -31.04 -0.76 -27.12
C PHE A 55 -30.69 -1.71 -28.27
N LEU A 56 -30.02 -2.83 -27.99
CA LEU A 56 -29.58 -3.80 -28.99
C LEU A 56 -30.75 -4.43 -29.77
N ALA A 57 -31.92 -4.57 -29.15
CA ALA A 57 -33.12 -5.10 -29.79
C ALA A 57 -33.72 -4.15 -30.84
N LEU A 58 -33.46 -2.83 -30.73
CA LEU A 58 -34.07 -1.79 -31.56
C LEU A 58 -33.09 -1.10 -32.52
N ALA A 59 -31.80 -1.07 -32.18
CA ALA A 59 -30.79 -0.41 -33.00
C ALA A 59 -30.54 -1.17 -34.32
N PRO A 60 -30.26 -0.45 -35.43
CA PRO A 60 -29.72 -1.08 -36.63
C PRO A 60 -28.46 -1.89 -36.31
N LYS A 61 -28.29 -3.06 -36.95
CA LYS A 61 -27.15 -3.95 -36.66
C LYS A 61 -25.79 -3.31 -36.93
N ASP A 62 -25.73 -2.38 -37.87
CA ASP A 62 -24.54 -1.61 -38.26
C ASP A 62 -24.37 -0.30 -37.46
N HIS A 63 -25.20 -0.07 -36.44
CA HIS A 63 -25.12 1.13 -35.63
C HIS A 63 -23.83 1.19 -34.81
N LEU A 64 -23.17 2.34 -34.78
CA LEU A 64 -21.81 2.51 -34.20
C LEU A 64 -21.69 2.16 -32.71
N ARG A 65 -22.81 2.16 -31.98
CA ARG A 65 -22.89 1.84 -30.54
C ARG A 65 -23.20 0.37 -30.23
N VAL A 66 -23.46 -0.46 -31.25
CA VAL A 66 -23.74 -1.89 -31.03
C VAL A 66 -22.51 -2.62 -30.46
N PRO A 67 -21.30 -2.49 -31.04
CA PRO A 67 -20.12 -3.11 -30.44
C PRO A 67 -19.82 -2.58 -29.02
N GLU A 68 -19.92 -1.26 -28.81
CA GLU A 68 -19.71 -0.63 -27.49
C GLU A 68 -20.63 -1.20 -26.42
N SER A 69 -21.88 -1.52 -26.78
CA SER A 69 -22.86 -2.05 -25.83
C SER A 69 -22.47 -3.45 -25.35
N TYR A 70 -22.01 -4.31 -26.27
CA TYR A 70 -21.49 -5.63 -25.90
C TYR A 70 -20.25 -5.52 -25.02
N TYR A 71 -19.27 -4.67 -25.37
CA TYR A 71 -18.07 -4.48 -24.54
C TYR A 71 -18.41 -3.89 -23.16
N SER A 72 -19.33 -2.93 -23.09
CA SER A 72 -19.79 -2.38 -21.81
C SER A 72 -20.44 -3.45 -20.94
N MET A 73 -21.30 -4.29 -21.52
CA MET A 73 -21.94 -5.40 -20.80
C MET A 73 -20.91 -6.43 -20.30
N ALA A 74 -19.98 -6.85 -21.16
CA ALA A 74 -18.91 -7.78 -20.77
C ALA A 74 -18.06 -7.23 -19.63
N CYS A 75 -17.67 -5.94 -19.66
CA CYS A 75 -16.99 -5.30 -18.54
C CYS A 75 -17.80 -5.33 -17.24
N ARG A 76 -19.13 -5.15 -17.31
CA ARG A 76 -19.99 -5.26 -16.12
C ARG A 76 -20.07 -6.69 -15.59
N TYR A 77 -20.08 -7.70 -16.47
CA TYR A 77 -20.02 -9.08 -16.04
C TYR A 77 -18.70 -9.41 -15.34
N VAL A 78 -17.55 -8.94 -15.85
CA VAL A 78 -16.25 -9.09 -15.14
C VAL A 78 -16.29 -8.53 -13.71
N GLU A 79 -17.02 -7.42 -13.50
CA GLU A 79 -17.11 -6.78 -12.19
C GLU A 79 -18.06 -7.47 -11.21
N CYS A 80 -19.03 -8.25 -11.70
CA CYS A 80 -20.19 -8.67 -10.89
C CYS A 80 -20.63 -10.14 -11.08
N SER A 81 -20.05 -10.87 -12.03
CA SER A 81 -20.40 -12.25 -12.37
C SER A 81 -19.14 -13.11 -12.40
N ASP A 82 -19.25 -14.35 -11.92
CA ASP A 82 -18.18 -15.36 -11.96
C ASP A 82 -18.32 -16.30 -13.18
N ASP A 83 -19.12 -15.94 -14.19
CA ASP A 83 -19.39 -16.75 -15.38
C ASP A 83 -18.50 -16.33 -16.55
N ASP A 84 -17.29 -16.89 -16.61
CA ASP A 84 -16.29 -16.58 -17.64
C ASP A 84 -16.78 -16.87 -19.06
N ASP A 85 -17.58 -17.93 -19.23
CA ASP A 85 -18.17 -18.30 -20.52
C ASP A 85 -19.12 -17.19 -21.02
N LEU A 86 -19.96 -16.64 -20.12
CA LEU A 86 -20.85 -15.52 -20.43
C LEU A 86 -20.07 -14.24 -20.80
N ILE A 87 -18.99 -13.95 -20.07
CA ILE A 87 -18.13 -12.79 -20.33
C ILE A 87 -17.48 -12.92 -21.71
N GLU A 88 -16.88 -14.07 -22.00
CA GLU A 88 -16.20 -14.34 -23.27
C GLU A 88 -17.19 -14.35 -24.44
N GLU A 89 -18.37 -14.96 -24.28
CA GLU A 89 -19.43 -14.95 -25.30
C GLU A 89 -19.87 -13.51 -25.59
N THR A 90 -20.12 -12.70 -24.55
CA THR A 90 -20.55 -11.31 -24.72
C THR A 90 -19.47 -10.46 -25.40
N TYR A 91 -18.19 -10.68 -25.08
CA TYR A 91 -17.07 -10.04 -25.77
C TYR A 91 -17.01 -10.42 -27.26
N LYS A 92 -17.13 -11.72 -27.58
CA LYS A 92 -17.17 -12.23 -28.97
C LYS A 92 -18.33 -11.63 -29.76
N GLN A 93 -19.51 -11.45 -29.14
CA GLN A 93 -20.64 -10.76 -29.77
C GLN A 93 -20.28 -9.32 -30.19
N GLY A 94 -19.51 -8.61 -29.36
CA GLY A 94 -18.96 -7.29 -29.72
C GLY A 94 -18.04 -7.34 -30.95
N GLU A 95 -17.13 -8.32 -31.01
CA GLU A 95 -16.24 -8.51 -32.17
C GLU A 95 -17.00 -8.86 -33.46
N GLU A 96 -18.03 -9.69 -33.38
CA GLU A 96 -18.89 -9.98 -34.54
C GLU A 96 -19.66 -8.74 -34.99
N ALA A 97 -20.14 -7.91 -34.06
CA ALA A 97 -20.82 -6.66 -34.38
C ALA A 97 -19.88 -5.64 -35.09
N GLU A 98 -18.59 -5.63 -34.77
CA GLU A 98 -17.61 -4.79 -35.47
C GLU A 98 -17.50 -5.15 -36.96
N LYS A 99 -17.61 -6.44 -37.30
CA LYS A 99 -17.52 -6.90 -38.71
C LYS A 99 -18.68 -6.40 -39.57
N ILE A 100 -19.79 -6.00 -38.95
CA ILE A 100 -20.99 -5.47 -39.59
C ILE A 100 -20.89 -3.94 -39.77
N GLN A 101 -19.98 -3.27 -39.06
CA GLN A 101 -19.83 -1.82 -39.12
C GLN A 101 -19.44 -1.32 -40.51
N LEU A 102 -19.88 -0.10 -40.82
CA LEU A 102 -19.43 0.59 -42.02
C LEU A 102 -17.92 0.84 -41.97
N PRO A 103 -17.20 0.75 -43.11
CA PRO A 103 -15.74 0.90 -43.13
C PRO A 103 -15.21 2.22 -42.53
N CYS A 104 -16.00 3.29 -42.52
CA CYS A 104 -15.61 4.58 -41.93
C CYS A 104 -15.56 4.58 -40.39
N PHE A 105 -16.11 3.55 -39.74
CA PHE A 105 -16.03 3.36 -38.29
C PHE A 105 -14.93 2.37 -37.87
N LEU A 106 -14.17 1.82 -38.83
CA LEU A 106 -13.09 0.87 -38.58
C LEU A 106 -11.70 1.55 -38.71
N PRO A 107 -10.70 1.17 -37.89
CA PRO A 107 -10.78 0.18 -36.81
C PRO A 107 -11.58 0.71 -35.61
N TYR A 108 -12.35 -0.19 -34.99
CA TYR A 108 -13.14 0.16 -33.81
C TYR A 108 -12.24 0.44 -32.61
N LYS A 109 -12.53 1.51 -31.87
CA LYS A 109 -11.77 1.92 -30.68
C LYS A 109 -12.74 2.07 -29.51
N SER A 110 -12.50 1.27 -28.48
CA SER A 110 -13.28 1.26 -27.25
C SER A 110 -12.35 1.00 -26.06
N ASP A 111 -12.47 1.82 -25.02
CA ASP A 111 -11.71 1.64 -23.79
C ASP A 111 -12.11 0.33 -23.09
N ASN A 112 -13.41 -0.01 -23.13
CA ASN A 112 -13.94 -1.26 -22.61
C ASN A 112 -13.37 -2.48 -23.35
N LYS A 113 -13.28 -2.42 -24.68
CA LYS A 113 -12.65 -3.49 -25.48
C LYS A 113 -11.18 -3.69 -25.09
N MET A 114 -10.43 -2.60 -24.95
CA MET A 114 -9.01 -2.68 -24.57
C MET A 114 -8.84 -3.27 -23.17
N ALA A 115 -9.68 -2.87 -22.21
CA ALA A 115 -9.67 -3.41 -20.86
C ALA A 115 -9.97 -4.91 -20.83
N LEU A 116 -11.00 -5.36 -21.57
CA LEU A 116 -11.35 -6.79 -21.68
C LEU A 116 -10.24 -7.60 -22.33
N LYS A 117 -9.64 -7.07 -23.40
CA LYS A 117 -8.54 -7.74 -24.07
C LYS A 117 -7.35 -7.96 -23.14
N SER A 118 -7.00 -6.97 -22.32
CA SER A 118 -5.96 -7.14 -21.29
C SER A 118 -6.35 -8.20 -20.26
N ALA A 119 -7.61 -8.24 -19.82
CA ALA A 119 -8.09 -9.26 -18.88
C ALA A 119 -7.98 -10.68 -19.45
N PHE A 120 -8.34 -10.91 -20.71
CA PHE A 120 -8.23 -12.24 -21.34
C PHE A 120 -6.80 -12.63 -21.70
N GLU A 121 -5.96 -11.67 -22.09
CA GLU A 121 -4.56 -11.94 -22.41
C GLU A 121 -3.75 -12.37 -21.16
N ASP A 122 -4.18 -11.95 -19.96
CA ASP A 122 -3.58 -12.38 -18.69
C ASP A 122 -3.90 -13.84 -18.33
N GLU A 123 -5.00 -14.42 -18.86
CA GLU A 123 -5.38 -15.81 -18.57
C GLU A 123 -4.66 -16.85 -19.45
N CYS A 124 -4.13 -16.43 -20.61
CA CYS A 124 -3.17 -17.23 -21.36
C CYS A 124 -1.75 -17.00 -20.84
N SER A 125 -1.53 -17.27 -19.56
CA SER A 125 -0.20 -17.66 -19.08
C SER A 125 0.12 -19.00 -19.75
N PRO A 126 1.04 -19.09 -20.74
CA PRO A 126 1.56 -20.39 -21.16
C PRO A 126 2.07 -21.09 -19.90
N ASP A 127 1.63 -22.33 -19.66
CA ASP A 127 2.05 -23.24 -18.57
C ASP A 127 3.20 -22.65 -17.76
N VAL A 128 2.89 -22.08 -16.59
CA VAL A 128 3.77 -21.28 -15.71
C VAL A 128 5.22 -21.74 -15.85
N ILE A 129 5.92 -21.17 -16.83
CA ILE A 129 7.37 -21.19 -16.85
C ILE A 129 7.67 -20.31 -15.65
N PRO A 130 8.31 -20.82 -14.58
CA PRO A 130 8.58 -20.03 -13.39
C PRO A 130 9.20 -18.72 -13.87
N VAL A 131 8.44 -17.63 -13.72
CA VAL A 131 8.85 -16.32 -14.21
C VAL A 131 10.20 -16.08 -13.56
N LEU A 132 11.23 -16.12 -14.39
CA LEU A 132 12.61 -16.09 -13.95
C LEU A 132 12.74 -14.75 -13.24
N VAL A 133 12.75 -14.80 -11.90
CA VAL A 133 12.74 -13.60 -11.05
C VAL A 133 13.82 -12.69 -11.62
N PRO A 134 13.46 -11.53 -12.19
CA PRO A 134 14.39 -10.75 -12.98
C PRO A 134 15.63 -10.49 -12.15
N ASP A 135 16.82 -10.76 -12.69
CA ASP A 135 18.04 -10.43 -11.96
C ASP A 135 17.98 -8.94 -11.60
N ARG A 136 17.98 -8.63 -10.30
CA ARG A 136 17.92 -7.26 -9.77
C ARG A 136 18.94 -6.34 -10.45
N ARG A 137 20.08 -6.88 -10.91
CA ARG A 137 21.10 -6.11 -11.65
C ARG A 137 20.57 -5.53 -12.96
N SER A 138 19.67 -6.21 -13.65
CA SER A 138 19.05 -5.73 -14.89
C SER A 138 18.22 -4.46 -14.68
N ARG A 139 17.66 -4.28 -13.48
CA ARG A 139 16.87 -3.08 -13.10
C ARG A 139 17.73 -1.88 -12.74
N LEU A 140 19.04 -2.03 -12.54
CA LEU A 140 19.90 -0.91 -12.09
C LEU A 140 20.10 0.17 -13.15
N THR A 141 19.88 -0.16 -14.42
CA THR A 141 19.95 0.78 -15.53
C THR A 141 18.57 1.21 -16.03
N ASP A 142 17.51 0.80 -15.33
CA ASP A 142 16.15 1.20 -15.66
C ASP A 142 15.97 2.72 -15.51
N LEU A 143 15.37 3.35 -16.52
CA LEU A 143 15.24 4.81 -16.56
C LEU A 143 14.29 5.34 -15.49
N HIS A 144 13.21 4.59 -15.19
CA HIS A 144 12.26 4.98 -14.16
C HIS A 144 12.92 4.94 -12.78
N ARG A 145 13.66 3.85 -12.48
CA ARG A 145 14.48 3.77 -11.26
C ARG A 145 15.44 4.94 -11.12
N ILE A 146 16.20 5.24 -12.17
CA ILE A 146 17.16 6.36 -12.15
C ILE A 146 16.42 7.68 -11.87
N ASP A 147 15.26 7.93 -12.47
CA ASP A 147 14.48 9.15 -12.23
C ASP A 147 13.98 9.26 -10.78
N ILE A 148 13.49 8.17 -10.20
CA ILE A 148 13.03 8.13 -8.80
C ILE A 148 14.16 8.52 -7.84
N PHE A 149 15.33 7.89 -7.97
CA PHE A 149 16.51 8.20 -7.15
C PHE A 149 16.96 9.66 -7.30
N LYS A 150 17.07 10.14 -8.54
CA LYS A 150 17.49 11.52 -8.81
C LYS A 150 16.53 12.52 -8.19
N ARG A 151 15.23 12.34 -8.40
CA ARG A 151 14.18 13.23 -7.87
C ARG A 151 14.22 13.30 -6.36
N HIS A 152 14.30 12.14 -5.70
CA HIS A 152 14.39 12.05 -4.23
C HIS A 152 15.59 12.82 -3.68
N ARG A 153 16.76 12.64 -4.30
CA ARG A 153 18.02 13.25 -3.85
C ARG A 153 18.13 14.73 -4.20
N GLN A 154 17.62 15.14 -5.36
CA GLN A 154 17.53 16.54 -5.76
C GLN A 154 16.59 17.32 -4.85
N TRP A 155 15.47 16.71 -4.46
CA TRP A 155 14.57 17.28 -3.47
C TRP A 155 15.26 17.47 -2.11
N SER A 156 16.05 16.49 -1.65
CA SER A 156 16.87 16.66 -0.44
C SER A 156 17.84 17.86 -0.52
N ALA A 157 18.52 17.99 -1.66
CA ALA A 157 19.49 19.04 -1.89
C ALA A 157 18.82 20.43 -1.96
N SER A 158 17.66 20.53 -2.62
CA SER A 158 16.90 21.79 -2.71
C SER A 158 16.28 22.19 -1.37
N MET A 159 15.87 21.23 -0.54
CA MET A 159 15.38 21.51 0.80
C MET A 159 16.48 22.01 1.74
N SER A 160 17.70 21.52 1.59
CA SER A 160 18.85 21.96 2.40
C SER A 160 19.21 23.44 2.17
N SER A 161 18.93 23.99 0.99
CA SER A 161 19.20 25.40 0.68
C SER A 161 18.07 26.36 1.10
N ASN A 162 16.84 25.86 1.27
CA ASN A 162 15.66 26.70 1.51
C ASN A 162 15.06 26.51 2.92
N LYS A 163 15.85 26.80 3.96
CA LYS A 163 15.42 26.69 5.37
C LYS A 163 14.21 27.57 5.74
N ASN A 164 13.91 28.59 4.94
CA ASN A 164 12.85 29.57 5.19
C ASN A 164 11.62 29.35 4.30
N ALA A 165 11.55 28.28 3.52
CA ALA A 165 10.36 27.98 2.74
C ALA A 165 9.16 27.88 3.70
N PRO A 166 8.07 28.65 3.47
CA PRO A 166 6.86 28.50 4.27
C PRO A 166 6.41 27.04 4.19
N ILE A 167 6.01 26.48 5.33
CA ILE A 167 5.47 25.12 5.41
C ILE A 167 4.33 25.05 4.40
N GLY A 168 4.56 24.32 3.30
CA GLY A 168 3.59 24.22 2.24
C GLY A 168 2.30 23.65 2.82
N ILE A 169 1.17 24.27 2.50
CA ILE A 169 -0.14 23.76 2.89
C ILE A 169 -0.25 22.37 2.28
N THR A 170 -0.09 21.34 3.12
CA THR A 170 -0.27 19.96 2.68
C THR A 170 -1.73 19.79 2.33
N GLN A 171 -2.00 19.45 1.08
CA GLN A 171 -3.36 19.17 0.64
C GLN A 171 -3.86 17.92 1.38
N LYS A 172 -5.02 18.06 2.03
CA LYS A 172 -5.73 16.93 2.64
C LYS A 172 -5.87 15.79 1.62
N PRO A 173 -5.83 14.53 2.06
CA PRO A 173 -6.09 13.41 1.16
C PRO A 173 -7.49 13.53 0.55
N ARG A 174 -7.59 13.19 -0.74
CA ARG A 174 -8.87 13.18 -1.46
C ARG A 174 -9.70 11.94 -1.10
N VAL A 175 -9.00 10.85 -0.80
CA VAL A 175 -9.58 9.56 -0.42
C VAL A 175 -8.98 9.15 0.92
N LYS A 176 -9.82 8.68 1.86
CA LYS A 176 -9.34 8.13 3.13
C LYS A 176 -8.89 6.69 2.90
N GLN A 177 -7.67 6.38 3.30
CA GLN A 177 -7.17 5.01 3.31
C GLN A 177 -7.87 4.25 4.45
N PRO A 178 -8.63 3.17 4.17
CA PRO A 178 -9.26 2.40 5.22
C PRO A 178 -8.22 1.57 5.97
N THR A 179 -8.31 1.58 7.29
CA THR A 179 -7.45 0.80 8.17
C THR A 179 -7.96 -0.63 8.30
N SER A 180 -7.25 -1.61 7.71
CA SER A 180 -7.34 -2.99 8.18
C SER A 180 -6.24 -3.23 9.22
N LYS A 181 -6.56 -3.96 10.28
CA LYS A 181 -5.60 -4.34 11.34
C LYS A 181 -4.94 -5.70 11.09
N SER A 182 -5.27 -6.36 9.98
CA SER A 182 -4.84 -7.73 9.69
C SER A 182 -4.42 -7.89 8.24
N LEU A 183 -3.37 -8.70 8.02
CA LEU A 183 -2.94 -9.17 6.71
C LEU A 183 -3.79 -10.33 6.18
N ILE A 184 -4.58 -10.97 7.03
CA ILE A 184 -5.39 -12.14 6.65
C ILE A 184 -6.45 -11.71 5.63
N GLY A 185 -6.47 -12.39 4.48
CA GLY A 185 -7.45 -12.15 3.40
C GLY A 185 -7.07 -11.02 2.45
N LEU A 186 -5.91 -10.36 2.62
CA LEU A 186 -5.42 -9.37 1.67
C LEU A 186 -4.71 -10.06 0.50
N LYS A 187 -4.98 -9.58 -0.72
CA LYS A 187 -4.27 -9.99 -1.94
C LYS A 187 -2.93 -9.25 -2.04
N SER A 188 -1.88 -9.92 -2.49
CA SER A 188 -0.61 -9.23 -2.79
C SER A 188 -0.79 -8.31 -4.01
N ILE A 189 -0.10 -7.17 -4.02
CA ILE A 189 0.02 -6.30 -5.20
C ILE A 189 1.47 -5.81 -5.32
N SER A 190 1.99 -5.77 -6.54
CA SER A 190 3.28 -5.20 -6.90
C SER A 190 3.14 -3.74 -7.36
N LEU A 191 4.25 -2.99 -7.37
CA LEU A 191 4.27 -1.61 -7.85
C LEU A 191 3.88 -1.49 -9.33
N ARG A 192 4.10 -2.55 -10.12
CA ARG A 192 3.77 -2.58 -11.54
C ARG A 192 2.28 -2.71 -11.82
N GLU A 193 1.56 -3.43 -10.96
CA GLU A 193 0.12 -3.61 -11.06
C GLU A 193 -0.66 -2.36 -10.64
N ILE A 194 0.01 -1.42 -9.96
CA ILE A 194 -0.58 -0.15 -9.56
C ILE A 194 -0.62 0.80 -10.77
N ASN A 195 -1.83 1.22 -11.16
CA ASN A 195 -2.09 2.11 -12.28
C ASN A 195 -1.61 3.55 -11.97
N PRO A 196 -0.53 4.04 -12.61
CA PRO A 196 0.11 5.31 -12.27
C PRO A 196 -0.67 6.56 -12.74
N THR A 197 -1.87 6.40 -13.31
CA THR A 197 -2.62 7.49 -13.96
C THR A 197 -3.75 8.08 -13.11
N LYS A 198 -4.13 7.42 -12.02
CA LYS A 198 -5.31 7.79 -11.23
C LYS A 198 -5.03 7.73 -9.74
N ASP A 199 -5.56 8.71 -8.99
CA ASP A 199 -5.64 8.63 -7.53
C ASP A 199 -6.52 7.43 -7.14
N HIS A 200 -5.95 6.42 -6.49
CA HIS A 200 -6.68 5.20 -6.15
C HIS A 200 -6.15 4.51 -4.90
N VAL A 201 -7.08 4.02 -4.07
CA VAL A 201 -6.78 3.19 -2.90
C VAL A 201 -7.10 1.75 -3.25
N TYR A 202 -6.08 0.89 -3.23
CA TYR A 202 -6.21 -0.51 -3.60
C TYR A 202 -6.74 -1.33 -2.42
N ASN A 203 -8.06 -1.26 -2.19
CA ASN A 203 -8.72 -1.93 -1.07
C ASN A 203 -8.64 -3.46 -1.16
N GLY A 204 -8.33 -4.11 -0.04
CA GLY A 204 -8.18 -5.57 0.01
C GLY A 204 -6.80 -6.05 -0.47
N TYR A 205 -5.85 -5.13 -0.69
CA TYR A 205 -4.50 -5.46 -1.12
C TYR A 205 -3.44 -5.12 -0.07
N VAL A 206 -2.29 -5.79 -0.19
CA VAL A 206 -1.08 -5.52 0.58
C VAL A 206 0.12 -5.38 -0.37
N LEU A 207 0.89 -4.31 -0.19
CA LEU A 207 2.13 -4.04 -0.92
C LEU A 207 3.34 -4.26 0.00
N SER A 208 4.15 -5.28 -0.29
CA SER A 208 5.37 -5.59 0.46
C SER A 208 6.60 -4.94 -0.17
N VAL A 209 7.35 -4.16 0.61
CA VAL A 209 8.44 -3.32 0.10
C VAL A 209 9.64 -3.25 1.05
N THR A 210 10.80 -2.91 0.48
CA THR A 210 12.06 -2.61 1.17
C THR A 210 12.47 -1.15 0.94
N ILE A 211 12.94 -0.45 1.98
CA ILE A 211 13.49 0.90 1.85
C ILE A 211 14.90 0.85 1.25
N ILE A 212 15.08 1.44 0.07
CA ILE A 212 16.33 1.35 -0.71
C ILE A 212 17.16 2.65 -0.78
N ASP A 213 16.65 3.78 -0.30
CA ASP A 213 17.38 5.05 -0.18
C ASP A 213 17.23 5.64 1.24
N GLU A 214 17.85 6.78 1.53
CA GLU A 214 17.77 7.43 2.84
C GLU A 214 16.42 8.11 3.02
N ALA A 215 15.79 7.88 4.16
CA ALA A 215 14.57 8.58 4.54
C ALA A 215 14.85 10.07 4.76
N LEU A 216 14.00 10.91 4.19
CA LEU A 216 14.09 12.35 4.30
C LEU A 216 12.84 12.89 5.00
N SER A 217 13.02 13.65 6.08
CA SER A 217 11.90 14.28 6.78
C SER A 217 11.74 15.72 6.30
N TRP A 218 10.53 16.10 5.92
CA TRP A 218 10.14 17.47 5.67
C TRP A 218 8.72 17.68 6.17
N ARG A 219 8.49 18.60 7.10
CA ARG A 219 7.20 18.71 7.77
C ARG A 219 6.07 18.99 6.76
N PRO A 220 4.97 18.21 6.75
CA PRO A 220 4.57 17.15 7.69
C PRO A 220 4.74 15.70 7.17
N SER A 221 5.71 15.44 6.29
CA SER A 221 5.94 14.17 5.61
C SER A 221 7.34 13.55 5.82
N ILE A 222 7.42 12.22 5.69
CA ILE A 222 8.66 11.45 5.50
C ILE A 222 8.64 10.90 4.09
N HIS A 223 9.68 11.19 3.33
CA HIS A 223 9.88 10.78 1.95
C HIS A 223 10.83 9.59 1.89
N LEU A 224 10.45 8.57 1.14
CA LEU A 224 11.13 7.28 1.05
C LEU A 224 11.23 6.86 -0.42
N VAL A 225 12.28 6.09 -0.72
CA VAL A 225 12.35 5.30 -1.96
C VAL A 225 12.22 3.85 -1.56
N ILE A 226 11.20 3.19 -2.10
CA ILE A 226 10.82 1.82 -1.80
C ILE A 226 11.00 0.94 -3.03
N GLU A 227 11.21 -0.35 -2.79
CA GLU A 227 11.34 -1.38 -3.83
C GLU A 227 10.52 -2.60 -3.44
N ASP A 228 9.75 -3.15 -4.37
CA ASP A 228 8.94 -4.35 -4.15
C ASP A 228 9.74 -5.65 -4.41
N GLU A 229 9.07 -6.79 -4.33
CA GLU A 229 9.68 -8.11 -4.54
C GLU A 229 10.12 -8.36 -6.00
N ASN A 230 9.57 -7.59 -6.95
CA ASN A 230 9.91 -7.65 -8.37
C ASN A 230 11.06 -6.69 -8.75
N TYR A 231 11.63 -6.01 -7.76
CA TYR A 231 12.68 -4.99 -7.89
C TYR A 231 12.24 -3.75 -8.67
N ASP A 232 10.93 -3.55 -8.82
CA ASP A 232 10.36 -2.28 -9.26
C ASP A 232 10.41 -1.31 -8.07
N CYS A 233 10.61 -0.02 -8.33
CA CYS A 233 10.77 0.97 -7.28
C CYS A 233 9.95 2.21 -7.53
N ASP A 234 9.46 2.82 -6.46
CA ASP A 234 8.71 4.06 -6.52
C ASP A 234 8.99 4.92 -5.28
N HIS A 235 8.46 6.13 -5.30
CA HIS A 235 8.51 7.08 -4.21
C HIS A 235 7.32 6.83 -3.27
N MET A 236 7.59 6.85 -1.96
CA MET A 236 6.58 6.76 -0.92
C MET A 236 6.66 7.95 0.02
N VAL A 237 5.51 8.45 0.45
CA VAL A 237 5.38 9.58 1.35
C VAL A 237 4.45 9.23 2.51
N VAL A 238 5.00 9.24 3.71
CA VAL A 238 4.28 8.97 4.97
C VAL A 238 3.93 10.31 5.63
N TYR A 239 2.67 10.50 5.97
CA TYR A 239 2.13 11.69 6.64
C TYR A 239 1.73 11.36 8.09
N ASP A 240 1.17 12.37 8.77
CA ASP A 240 0.49 12.26 10.07
C ASP A 240 1.34 11.69 11.22
N PHE A 241 2.62 12.10 11.29
CA PHE A 241 3.47 11.87 12.47
C PHE A 241 3.72 13.18 13.20
N GLN A 242 3.97 13.09 14.52
CA GLN A 242 4.31 14.27 15.30
C GLN A 242 5.71 14.78 14.92
N ASP A 243 5.88 16.10 14.82
CA ASP A 243 7.17 16.74 14.46
C ASP A 243 8.35 16.27 15.33
N THR A 244 8.08 15.96 16.60
CA THR A 244 9.06 15.45 17.57
C THR A 244 9.51 14.03 17.25
N GLN A 245 8.66 13.23 16.61
CA GLN A 245 8.93 11.84 16.24
C GLN A 245 9.68 11.72 14.91
N GLY A 246 9.56 12.70 14.01
CA GLY A 246 10.13 12.63 12.66
C GLY A 246 11.63 12.28 12.64
N LYS A 247 12.42 12.86 13.54
CA LYS A 247 13.87 12.54 13.68
C LYS A 247 14.11 11.09 14.12
N HIS A 248 13.32 10.58 15.06
CA HIS A 248 13.44 9.21 15.52
C HIS A 248 13.02 8.24 14.41
N LEU A 249 11.90 8.52 13.76
CA LEU A 249 11.37 7.70 12.66
C LEU A 249 12.39 7.54 11.53
N ILE A 250 13.03 8.62 11.05
CA ILE A 250 14.02 8.51 9.95
C ILE A 250 15.34 7.85 10.35
N ASN A 251 15.73 7.92 11.62
CA ASN A 251 17.03 7.43 12.08
C ASN A 251 16.98 5.98 12.58
N GLU A 252 15.86 5.57 13.16
CA GLU A 252 15.73 4.27 13.82
C GLU A 252 14.74 3.34 13.10
N VAL A 253 13.65 3.87 12.54
CA VAL A 253 12.55 3.06 11.98
C VAL A 253 12.67 2.91 10.46
N PHE A 254 12.56 4.02 9.73
CA PHE A 254 12.64 4.09 8.27
C PHE A 254 14.08 4.11 7.77
N THR A 255 14.82 3.08 8.13
CA THR A 255 16.22 2.95 7.75
C THR A 255 16.38 2.06 6.53
N ILE A 256 17.52 2.18 5.86
CA ILE A 256 17.82 1.41 4.65
C ILE A 256 17.80 -0.07 4.98
N GLY A 257 17.14 -0.85 4.13
CA GLY A 257 16.98 -2.29 4.25
C GLY A 257 15.82 -2.73 5.12
N THR A 258 15.11 -1.80 5.78
CA THR A 258 13.87 -2.10 6.51
C THR A 258 12.83 -2.60 5.51
N LYS A 259 12.19 -3.73 5.86
CA LYS A 259 11.08 -4.29 5.10
C LYS A 259 9.76 -4.02 5.82
N MET A 260 8.72 -3.76 5.04
CA MET A 260 7.39 -3.49 5.57
C MET A 260 6.31 -3.84 4.56
N SER A 261 5.09 -4.00 5.05
CA SER A 261 3.89 -4.22 4.26
C SER A 261 2.94 -3.05 4.45
N ILE A 262 2.37 -2.56 3.34
CA ILE A 262 1.45 -1.43 3.30
C ILE A 262 0.07 -1.98 2.96
N ILE A 263 -0.85 -1.89 3.91
CA ILE A 263 -2.23 -2.30 3.77
C ILE A 263 -2.99 -1.24 2.96
N ASN A 264 -3.78 -1.68 1.99
CA ASN A 264 -4.59 -0.83 1.12
C ASN A 264 -3.78 0.34 0.55
N PRO A 265 -2.69 0.07 -0.23
CA PRO A 265 -1.80 1.13 -0.66
C PRO A 265 -2.57 2.21 -1.43
N TYR A 266 -2.30 3.47 -1.09
CA TYR A 266 -2.93 4.62 -1.75
C TYR A 266 -1.96 5.23 -2.74
N LEU A 267 -2.20 5.05 -4.04
CA LEU A 267 -1.48 5.79 -5.07
C LEU A 267 -2.09 7.18 -5.21
N ARG A 268 -1.24 8.21 -5.13
CA ARG A 268 -1.62 9.61 -5.35
C ARG A 268 -0.78 10.24 -6.44
N ILE A 269 -1.43 11.03 -7.29
CA ILE A 269 -0.80 11.90 -8.27
C ILE A 269 -0.49 13.24 -7.59
N GLY A 270 0.79 13.63 -7.59
CA GLY A 270 1.26 14.88 -7.03
C GLY A 270 0.60 16.08 -7.71
N ALA A 271 0.02 16.98 -6.92
CA ALA A 271 -0.69 18.14 -7.44
C ALA A 271 0.23 19.15 -8.17
N ASN A 272 1.52 19.18 -7.80
CA ASN A 272 2.48 20.15 -8.32
C ASN A 272 3.28 19.62 -9.52
N ASP A 273 3.66 18.34 -9.48
CA ASP A 273 4.53 17.71 -10.48
C ASP A 273 3.83 16.69 -11.36
N GLY A 274 2.56 16.34 -11.05
CA GLY A 274 1.79 15.33 -11.76
C GLY A 274 2.35 13.92 -11.62
N LYS A 275 3.30 13.69 -10.70
CA LYS A 275 3.98 12.40 -10.60
C LYS A 275 3.29 11.50 -9.57
N PRO A 276 3.12 10.20 -9.88
CA PRO A 276 2.58 9.24 -8.92
C PRO A 276 3.55 9.02 -7.75
N PHE A 277 3.00 8.71 -6.58
CA PHE A 277 3.71 8.19 -5.43
C PHE A 277 2.75 7.43 -4.51
N ILE A 278 3.29 6.51 -3.72
CA ILE A 278 2.53 5.84 -2.66
C ILE A 278 2.39 6.80 -1.49
N ARG A 279 1.15 7.16 -1.14
CA ARG A 279 0.82 7.98 0.02
C ARG A 279 0.39 7.08 1.16
N VAL A 280 0.91 7.33 2.36
CA VAL A 280 0.42 6.71 3.59
C VAL A 280 0.01 7.81 4.55
N ASP A 281 -1.28 7.87 4.86
CA ASP A 281 -1.82 8.86 5.80
C ASP A 281 -2.00 8.27 7.21
N ASP A 282 -2.15 6.96 7.34
CA ASP A 282 -2.32 6.30 8.63
C ASP A 282 -1.14 5.36 8.91
N PHE A 283 -0.37 5.64 9.96
CA PHE A 283 0.78 4.84 10.33
C PHE A 283 0.41 3.38 10.67
N SER A 284 -0.82 3.13 11.10
CA SER A 284 -1.32 1.77 11.39
C SER A 284 -1.53 0.92 10.13
N SER A 285 -1.52 1.53 8.93
CA SER A 285 -1.54 0.78 7.67
C SER A 285 -0.17 0.19 7.31
N ILE A 286 0.88 0.54 8.07
CA ILE A 286 2.24 0.01 7.87
C ILE A 286 2.48 -1.09 8.90
N ILE A 287 2.80 -2.28 8.41
CA ILE A 287 3.25 -3.40 9.24
C ILE A 287 4.73 -3.62 8.96
N PHE A 288 5.58 -3.30 9.93
CA PHE A 288 7.00 -3.59 9.83
C PHE A 288 7.25 -5.08 9.99
N GLN A 289 8.11 -5.62 9.13
CA GLN A 289 8.62 -6.98 9.30
C GLN A 289 9.60 -7.03 10.48
N HIS A 290 9.87 -8.23 10.99
CA HIS A 290 10.77 -8.41 12.11
C HIS A 290 12.20 -7.94 11.77
N GLU A 291 12.96 -7.39 12.73
CA GLU A 291 14.30 -6.82 12.48
C GLU A 291 15.27 -7.85 11.88
N SER A 292 15.06 -9.16 12.12
CA SER A 292 15.85 -10.22 11.50
C SER A 292 15.67 -10.33 9.98
N GLU A 293 14.57 -9.81 9.43
CA GLU A 293 14.27 -9.81 8.00
C GLU A 293 14.86 -8.59 7.28
N ARG A 294 15.37 -7.63 8.05
CA ARG A 294 16.03 -6.43 7.52
C ARG A 294 17.27 -6.82 6.72
N VAL A 295 17.47 -6.14 5.59
CA VAL A 295 18.67 -6.31 4.76
C VAL A 295 19.86 -5.60 5.43
N VAL A 296 20.62 -6.36 6.22
CA VAL A 296 21.78 -5.86 6.96
C VAL A 296 22.85 -5.36 6.01
N ASN A 297 23.39 -4.17 6.30
CA ASN A 297 24.44 -3.51 5.51
C ASN A 297 24.09 -3.48 4.01
N MET A 298 22.85 -3.13 3.68
CA MET A 298 22.39 -3.13 2.30
C MET A 298 23.21 -2.20 1.40
N CYS A 299 23.59 -2.70 0.22
CA CYS A 299 24.24 -1.91 -0.82
C CYS A 299 23.32 -0.82 -1.34
N ARG A 300 23.78 0.43 -1.32
CA ARG A 300 22.99 1.59 -1.74
C ARG A 300 22.65 1.61 -3.23
N CYS A 301 23.40 0.86 -4.05
CA CYS A 301 23.20 0.78 -5.49
C CYS A 301 22.32 -0.41 -5.88
N CYS A 302 22.77 -1.62 -5.57
CA CYS A 302 22.13 -2.87 -6.00
C CYS A 302 21.29 -3.56 -4.92
N GLY A 303 21.28 -3.02 -3.71
CA GLY A 303 20.52 -3.51 -2.56
C GLY A 303 20.85 -4.93 -2.07
N GLN A 304 21.94 -5.53 -2.55
CA GLN A 304 22.46 -6.77 -1.98
C GLN A 304 22.86 -6.56 -0.51
N SER A 305 22.72 -7.59 0.31
CA SER A 305 23.11 -7.55 1.73
C SER A 305 24.63 -7.55 1.90
N ASN A 306 25.08 -7.30 3.14
CA ASN A 306 26.49 -7.47 3.55
C ASN A 306 27.50 -6.67 2.72
N ALA A 307 27.13 -5.46 2.32
CA ALA A 307 28.02 -4.55 1.62
C ALA A 307 29.19 -4.11 2.53
N SER A 308 30.40 -4.48 2.11
CA SER A 308 31.64 -4.30 2.87
C SER A 308 32.28 -2.93 2.66
N HIS A 309 32.13 -2.32 1.48
CA HIS A 309 32.73 -1.02 1.19
C HIS A 309 31.86 0.10 1.71
N VAL A 310 32.47 1.12 2.31
CA VAL A 310 31.77 2.30 2.82
C VAL A 310 32.26 3.53 2.06
N CYS A 311 31.35 4.44 1.71
CA CYS A 311 31.71 5.73 1.13
C CYS A 311 32.69 6.46 2.06
N SER A 312 33.90 6.75 1.59
CA SER A 312 34.96 7.38 2.39
C SER A 312 34.59 8.79 2.89
N ARG A 313 33.71 9.49 2.15
CA ARG A 313 33.27 10.85 2.48
C ARG A 313 32.14 10.87 3.52
N CYS A 314 31.00 10.26 3.24
CA CYS A 314 29.85 10.32 4.17
C CYS A 314 29.89 9.24 5.26
N LYS A 315 30.67 8.16 5.06
CA LYS A 315 30.78 7.01 5.97
C LYS A 315 29.45 6.29 6.28
N ARG A 316 28.40 6.53 5.48
CA ARG A 316 27.04 6.01 5.68
C ARG A 316 26.60 5.08 4.56
N ALA A 317 26.78 5.50 3.31
CA ALA A 317 26.45 4.66 2.17
C ALA A 317 27.42 3.47 2.07
N ARG A 318 26.87 2.27 1.88
CA ARG A 318 27.61 1.03 1.73
C ARG A 318 27.45 0.46 0.32
N TYR A 319 28.47 -0.24 -0.16
CA TYR A 319 28.51 -0.81 -1.51
C TYR A 319 29.14 -2.21 -1.50
N CYS A 320 28.61 -3.12 -2.31
CA CYS A 320 29.21 -4.44 -2.50
C CYS A 320 30.52 -4.36 -3.27
N THR A 321 30.63 -3.42 -4.21
CA THR A 321 31.81 -3.25 -5.06
C THR A 321 32.08 -1.78 -5.38
N LYS A 322 33.26 -1.49 -5.93
CA LYS A 322 33.64 -0.14 -6.40
C LYS A 322 32.77 0.32 -7.57
N GLU A 323 32.33 -0.60 -8.41
CA GLU A 323 31.44 -0.33 -9.55
C GLU A 323 30.07 0.16 -9.06
N CYS A 324 29.50 -0.48 -8.03
CA CYS A 324 28.26 -0.02 -7.39
C CYS A 324 28.40 1.40 -6.83
N GLN A 325 29.54 1.73 -6.22
CA GLN A 325 29.81 3.07 -5.72
C GLN A 325 29.90 4.10 -6.87
N ILE A 326 30.59 3.77 -7.96
CA ILE A 326 30.71 4.64 -9.14
C ILE A 326 29.33 4.84 -9.80
N MET A 327 28.53 3.79 -9.89
CA MET A 327 27.19 3.83 -10.46
C MET A 327 26.26 4.71 -9.61
N ASP A 328 26.19 4.50 -8.30
CA ASP A 328 25.40 5.34 -7.38
C ASP A 328 25.84 6.81 -7.42
N TRP A 329 27.14 7.06 -7.58
CA TRP A 329 27.68 8.40 -7.75
C TRP A 329 27.26 9.07 -9.06
N LYS A 330 27.38 8.36 -10.19
CA LYS A 330 27.16 8.91 -11.53
C LYS A 330 25.70 8.89 -11.97
N LEU A 331 25.01 7.76 -11.80
CA LEU A 331 23.63 7.56 -12.26
C LEU A 331 22.62 8.06 -11.23
N TYR A 332 22.77 7.68 -9.96
CA TYR A 332 21.83 8.05 -8.91
C TYR A 332 22.21 9.33 -8.17
N GLU A 333 23.29 10.02 -8.56
CA GLU A 333 23.68 11.33 -8.00
C GLU A 333 23.93 11.32 -6.48
N HIS A 334 24.60 10.29 -5.94
CA HIS A 334 24.94 10.19 -4.51
C HIS A 334 25.60 11.46 -3.94
N LYS A 335 26.34 12.19 -4.77
CA LYS A 335 26.96 13.48 -4.43
C LYS A 335 26.00 14.48 -3.77
N LEU A 336 24.71 14.42 -4.06
CA LEU A 336 23.68 15.30 -3.48
C LEU A 336 23.38 15.00 -2.00
N LEU A 337 23.54 13.74 -1.58
CA LEU A 337 23.38 13.32 -0.18
C LEU A 337 24.71 13.13 0.55
N CYS A 338 25.83 13.17 -0.17
CA CYS A 338 27.16 12.88 0.35
C CYS A 338 27.73 14.03 1.19
N ILE A 339 27.16 14.23 2.37
CA ILE A 339 27.58 15.24 3.35
C ILE A 339 28.68 14.63 4.23
N ASP A 340 29.76 15.39 4.45
CA ASP A 340 30.84 14.99 5.36
C ASP A 340 30.33 14.91 6.80
N ARG A 341 30.65 13.80 7.48
CA ARG A 341 30.32 13.54 8.89
C ARG A 341 30.81 14.68 9.79
N SER A 342 31.97 15.28 9.48
CA SER A 342 32.55 16.39 10.23
C SER A 342 31.65 17.63 10.30
N TYR A 343 30.80 17.82 9.28
CA TYR A 343 29.90 18.97 9.19
C TYR A 343 28.60 18.76 9.97
N ARG A 344 28.11 17.51 10.02
CA ARG A 344 26.82 17.19 10.66
C ARG A 344 26.92 17.19 12.19
N GLU A 345 28.01 16.68 12.76
CA GLU A 345 28.25 16.69 14.21
C GLU A 345 28.37 18.14 14.75
N LYS A 346 28.91 19.07 13.95
CA LYS A 346 28.90 20.51 14.26
C LYS A 346 27.51 21.13 14.14
N SER A 347 26.70 20.73 13.16
CA SER A 347 25.34 21.28 13.01
C SER A 347 24.38 20.86 14.15
N LEU A 348 24.56 19.66 14.71
CA LEU A 348 23.74 19.16 15.81
C LEU A 348 24.07 19.83 17.16
N THR A 349 25.24 20.42 17.31
CA THR A 349 25.66 21.12 18.53
C THR A 349 25.30 22.61 18.53
N LEU A 350 24.96 23.20 17.38
CA LEU A 350 24.57 24.61 17.25
C LEU A 350 23.08 24.89 17.46
N ASP A 351 22.20 23.88 17.34
CA ASP A 351 20.78 24.00 17.73
C ASP A 351 20.68 23.90 19.26
N GLY A 352 20.94 25.02 19.93
CA GLY A 352 21.14 25.17 21.37
C GLY A 352 20.10 24.50 22.26
N SER A 353 20.34 23.24 22.60
CA SER A 353 19.92 22.72 23.90
C SER A 353 20.69 23.49 24.97
N VAL A 354 19.97 24.35 25.67
CA VAL A 354 20.34 24.80 27.02
C VAL A 354 20.47 23.54 27.86
N THR A 355 21.67 22.98 27.91
CA THR A 355 22.05 22.03 28.94
C THR A 355 22.21 22.85 30.21
N GLN A 356 21.14 22.91 31.01
CA GLN A 356 21.29 23.23 32.43
C GLN A 356 22.29 22.24 33.00
N LYS A 357 23.48 22.73 33.33
CA LYS A 357 24.47 22.01 34.13
C LYS A 357 23.82 21.70 35.47
N PHE A 358 23.41 20.45 35.65
CA PHE A 358 23.28 19.89 36.98
C PHE A 358 24.70 19.50 37.42
N ASP A 359 25.28 20.34 38.26
CA ASP A 359 26.49 19.99 39.01
C ASP A 359 26.11 18.90 40.03
N GLY A 360 26.31 17.64 39.64
CA GLY A 360 26.23 16.46 40.51
C GLY A 360 27.64 15.91 40.71
N GLN A 361 28.08 15.92 41.97
CA GLN A 361 29.43 15.60 42.41
C GLN A 361 29.95 14.23 41.93
N GLN A 362 31.24 14.22 41.58
CA GLN A 362 32.07 13.05 41.40
C GLN A 362 32.18 12.26 42.72
N GLU A 363 31.99 10.95 42.65
CA GLU A 363 32.76 10.01 43.47
C GLU A 363 33.49 9.03 42.56
N SER A 364 34.80 9.02 42.75
CA SER A 364 35.80 8.17 42.11
C SER A 364 35.93 6.85 42.86
N THR A 365 35.94 5.73 42.14
CA THR A 365 36.79 4.60 42.53
C THR A 365 37.42 3.96 41.30
N SER A 366 38.72 3.81 41.44
CA SER A 366 39.69 3.26 40.51
C SER A 366 39.74 1.73 40.54
N GLU A 367 40.32 1.18 39.47
CA GLU A 367 41.27 0.06 39.42
C GLU A 367 40.99 -1.00 38.34
N ALA A 368 42.08 -1.23 37.61
CA ALA A 368 42.30 -2.04 36.43
C ALA A 368 42.11 -3.55 36.65
N SER A 369 41.90 -4.31 35.56
CA SER A 369 42.96 -5.16 35.00
C SER A 369 42.53 -5.92 33.74
N GLN A 370 43.53 -6.13 32.88
CA GLN A 370 43.53 -6.93 31.65
C GLN A 370 43.18 -8.39 31.89
N LEU A 371 42.61 -9.06 30.87
CA LEU A 371 43.16 -10.30 30.27
C LEU A 371 42.33 -10.76 29.05
N CYS A 372 43.04 -11.18 28.01
CA CYS A 372 42.53 -11.73 26.76
C CYS A 372 42.24 -13.24 26.84
N LEU A 373 41.09 -13.67 26.29
CA LEU A 373 40.75 -14.88 25.47
C LEU A 373 41.13 -16.30 26.00
N PRO A 374 40.38 -17.39 25.66
CA PRO A 374 39.79 -17.68 24.33
C PRO A 374 38.41 -18.36 24.26
N LEU A 375 37.94 -18.46 23.01
CA LEU A 375 36.75 -19.17 22.50
C LEU A 375 36.77 -20.68 22.75
N ILE A 376 35.61 -21.26 23.12
CA ILE A 376 35.27 -22.69 23.04
C ILE A 376 33.78 -22.80 22.61
N PRO A 377 33.39 -23.80 21.78
CA PRO A 377 32.16 -23.76 20.99
C PRO A 377 30.95 -24.29 21.75
N ILE A 378 29.75 -23.84 21.37
CA ILE A 378 28.48 -24.40 21.86
C ILE A 378 27.90 -25.29 20.76
N ASP A 379 27.77 -26.57 21.11
CA ASP A 379 27.10 -27.60 20.34
C ASP A 379 25.59 -27.36 20.25
N ALA A 380 25.05 -27.79 19.11
CA ALA A 380 23.64 -27.83 18.79
C ALA A 380 22.90 -28.85 19.68
N ALA A 381 21.83 -28.40 20.35
CA ALA A 381 20.82 -29.27 20.92
C ALA A 381 19.45 -28.89 20.34
N GLN A 382 18.92 -29.79 19.49
CA GLN A 382 17.54 -29.80 19.04
C GLN A 382 16.63 -30.09 20.24
N ASN A 383 15.65 -29.21 20.48
CA ASN A 383 14.49 -29.54 21.31
C ASN A 383 13.23 -29.43 20.45
N ASP A 384 12.70 -30.60 20.09
CA ASP A 384 11.35 -30.81 19.59
C ASP A 384 10.33 -30.43 20.68
N ILE A 385 9.46 -29.45 20.39
CA ILE A 385 8.24 -29.23 21.17
C ILE A 385 7.07 -29.82 20.38
N ARG A 386 6.62 -31.00 20.82
CA ARG A 386 5.32 -31.58 20.46
C ARG A 386 4.20 -30.76 21.11
N VAL A 387 3.37 -30.11 20.31
CA VAL A 387 2.08 -29.58 20.75
C VAL A 387 1.05 -30.72 20.65
N GLN A 388 0.58 -31.21 21.80
CA GLN A 388 -0.64 -32.04 21.88
C GLN A 388 -1.85 -31.11 21.95
N THR A 389 -2.65 -31.09 20.90
CA THR A 389 -4.01 -30.52 20.93
C THR A 389 -5.00 -31.63 21.26
N SER A 390 -5.59 -31.59 22.46
CA SER A 390 -6.75 -32.42 22.80
C SER A 390 -8.04 -31.68 22.46
N SER A 391 -8.64 -32.08 21.33
CA SER A 391 -10.02 -31.73 20.97
C SER A 391 -11.00 -32.49 21.85
N LEU A 392 -11.83 -31.77 22.60
CA LEU A 392 -12.98 -32.33 23.31
C LEU A 392 -14.25 -31.93 22.55
N PHE A 393 -14.75 -32.88 21.77
CA PHE A 393 -16.11 -32.90 21.22
C PHE A 393 -17.09 -33.22 22.36
N LEU A 394 -18.16 -32.44 22.49
CA LEU A 394 -19.42 -32.90 23.07
C LEU A 394 -20.57 -32.51 22.14
N LEU A 395 -21.29 -33.54 21.71
CA LEU A 395 -22.47 -33.50 20.86
C LEU A 395 -23.75 -33.41 21.71
N ALA A 396 -24.69 -32.60 21.21
CA ALA A 396 -26.15 -32.80 21.15
C ALA A 396 -27.02 -32.63 22.43
N PRO A 397 -28.36 -32.51 22.32
CA PRO A 397 -29.22 -32.19 21.16
C PRO A 397 -30.27 -31.07 21.43
N ALA A 398 -31.03 -30.75 20.38
CA ALA A 398 -32.17 -29.83 20.31
C ALA A 398 -33.38 -30.20 21.18
N TYR A 399 -34.14 -29.20 21.62
CA TYR A 399 -35.56 -29.33 21.98
C TYR A 399 -36.34 -28.03 21.74
N GLN A 400 -37.54 -28.15 21.15
CA GLN A 400 -38.52 -27.08 20.90
C GLN A 400 -39.58 -26.99 22.01
N GLU A 401 -40.08 -25.76 22.22
CA GLU A 401 -41.49 -25.34 22.41
C GLU A 401 -41.79 -24.36 23.59
N LYS A 402 -42.43 -23.25 23.20
CA LYS A 402 -43.59 -22.52 23.80
C LYS A 402 -43.47 -21.68 25.10
N ASN A 403 -43.72 -20.37 24.89
CA ASN A 403 -44.60 -19.41 25.60
C ASN A 403 -44.58 -19.21 27.15
N VAL A 404 -44.06 -18.01 27.56
CA VAL A 404 -44.62 -16.95 28.48
C VAL A 404 -44.84 -17.28 30.00
N PRO A 405 -44.82 -16.35 31.01
CA PRO A 405 -44.28 -14.98 31.20
C PRO A 405 -43.40 -14.74 32.48
N LEU A 406 -42.82 -13.54 32.54
CA LEU A 406 -42.45 -12.67 33.69
C LEU A 406 -41.75 -13.23 34.95
N GLY A 407 -40.60 -12.62 35.23
CA GLY A 407 -40.30 -12.10 36.57
C GLY A 407 -39.07 -12.70 37.25
N SER A 408 -37.88 -12.15 37.02
CA SER A 408 -36.86 -11.95 38.06
C SER A 408 -35.62 -11.22 37.51
N SER A 409 -35.13 -10.31 38.35
CA SER A 409 -33.96 -9.46 38.20
C SER A 409 -32.66 -10.23 37.92
N VAL A 410 -32.05 -9.96 36.76
CA VAL A 410 -30.67 -10.35 36.45
C VAL A 410 -29.74 -9.19 36.82
N TRP A 411 -28.84 -9.43 37.77
CA TRP A 411 -27.67 -8.58 37.96
C TRP A 411 -26.76 -8.74 36.74
N MET A 412 -26.59 -7.67 35.96
CA MET A 412 -25.57 -7.63 34.90
C MET A 412 -24.18 -7.61 35.56
N ALA A 413 -23.47 -8.72 35.48
CA ALA A 413 -22.02 -8.71 35.66
C ALA A 413 -21.40 -8.03 34.44
N SER A 414 -20.79 -6.86 34.63
CA SER A 414 -20.06 -6.15 33.58
C SER A 414 -18.81 -6.95 33.21
N ASN A 415 -18.76 -7.49 31.99
CA ASN A 415 -17.55 -8.06 31.39
C ASN A 415 -16.53 -6.94 31.17
N SER A 416 -15.66 -6.71 32.15
CA SER A 416 -14.51 -5.81 32.01
C SER A 416 -13.32 -6.62 31.53
N VAL A 417 -12.99 -6.50 30.24
CA VAL A 417 -11.77 -7.09 29.67
C VAL A 417 -10.57 -6.27 30.16
N HIS A 418 -9.69 -6.88 30.93
CA HIS A 418 -8.44 -6.28 31.38
C HIS A 418 -7.25 -6.89 30.64
N LEU A 419 -6.34 -6.04 30.17
CA LEU A 419 -5.12 -6.48 29.51
C LEU A 419 -4.03 -6.73 30.55
N LEU A 420 -3.34 -7.86 30.45
CA LEU A 420 -2.22 -8.23 31.33
C LEU A 420 -0.90 -8.02 30.59
N MET A 421 -0.03 -7.15 31.11
CA MET A 421 1.23 -6.79 30.46
C MET A 421 2.40 -6.88 31.45
N LYS A 422 3.51 -7.49 31.04
CA LYS A 422 4.74 -7.57 31.85
C LYS A 422 5.60 -6.34 31.58
N ARG A 423 5.99 -5.63 32.64
CA ARG A 423 6.87 -4.46 32.57
C ARG A 423 7.69 -4.34 33.85
N ASP A 424 9.01 -4.19 33.74
CA ASP A 424 9.94 -3.93 34.86
C ASP A 424 9.74 -4.88 36.06
N ASN A 425 9.78 -6.19 35.84
CA ASN A 425 9.54 -7.24 36.85
C ASN A 425 8.18 -7.20 37.56
N HIS A 426 7.18 -6.55 36.96
CA HIS A 426 5.81 -6.54 37.48
C HIS A 426 4.81 -7.00 36.42
N LEU A 427 3.77 -7.69 36.87
CA LEU A 427 2.57 -7.95 36.10
C LEU A 427 1.60 -6.80 36.32
N CYS A 428 1.26 -6.09 35.25
CA CYS A 428 0.38 -4.93 35.28
C CYS A 428 -0.99 -5.30 34.69
N LEU A 429 -2.06 -5.00 35.43
CA LEU A 429 -3.44 -5.07 34.96
C LEU A 429 -3.84 -3.68 34.43
N LEU A 430 -4.25 -3.61 33.17
CA LEU A 430 -4.64 -2.36 32.52
C LEU A 430 -6.16 -2.25 32.38
N ASP A 431 -6.71 -1.03 32.48
CA ASP A 431 -8.09 -0.74 32.09
C ASP A 431 -8.23 -0.56 30.56
N GLN A 432 -9.45 -0.30 30.10
CA GLN A 432 -9.75 -0.07 28.69
C GLN A 432 -9.04 1.17 28.09
N ASN A 433 -8.50 2.05 28.93
CA ASN A 433 -7.74 3.24 28.55
C ASN A 433 -6.23 3.06 28.75
N LEU A 434 -5.75 1.83 28.98
CA LEU A 434 -4.34 1.47 29.21
C LEU A 434 -3.73 2.07 30.49
N ASN A 435 -4.54 2.50 31.45
CA ASN A 435 -4.05 2.92 32.75
C ASN A 435 -3.76 1.70 33.62
N VAL A 436 -2.67 1.76 34.40
CA VAL A 436 -2.33 0.67 35.31
C VAL A 436 -3.26 0.70 36.52
N VAL A 437 -4.16 -0.29 36.60
CA VAL A 437 -5.12 -0.43 37.70
C VAL A 437 -4.53 -1.24 38.85
N LYS A 438 -3.63 -2.19 38.54
CA LYS A 438 -2.96 -3.03 39.54
C LYS A 438 -1.56 -3.42 39.09
N LYS A 439 -0.59 -3.37 40.02
CA LYS A 439 0.75 -3.93 39.84
C LYS A 439 0.96 -5.05 40.85
N THR A 440 1.49 -6.16 40.39
CA THR A 440 1.92 -7.29 41.25
C THR A 440 3.36 -7.64 40.91
N PRO A 441 4.27 -7.73 41.89
CA PRO A 441 5.64 -8.17 41.67
C PRO A 441 5.65 -9.54 41.01
N TRP A 442 6.45 -9.70 39.96
CA TRP A 442 6.67 -10.97 39.30
C TRP A 442 7.76 -11.72 40.09
N ALA A 443 7.34 -12.56 41.03
CA ALA A 443 8.25 -13.48 41.71
C ALA A 443 8.65 -14.59 40.72
N SER A 444 9.93 -14.65 40.37
CA SER A 444 10.51 -15.78 39.68
C SER A 444 10.72 -16.89 40.71
N ASP A 445 9.75 -17.78 40.87
CA ASP A 445 10.02 -19.10 41.40
C ASP A 445 9.22 -20.13 40.61
N GLU A 446 9.91 -21.21 40.30
CA GLU A 446 9.44 -22.37 39.54
C GLU A 446 8.20 -22.99 40.20
N HIS A 447 7.26 -23.42 39.35
CA HIS A 447 5.96 -24.05 39.65
C HIS A 447 4.76 -23.11 39.88
N VAL A 448 4.18 -22.62 38.79
CA VAL A 448 2.73 -22.80 38.45
C VAL A 448 2.59 -22.93 36.93
#